data_AF-A0A535TPC5-F1
#
_entry.id   AF-A0A535TPC5-F1
#
_cell.length_a   1.000
_cell.length_b   1.000
_cell.length_c   1.000
_cell.angle_alpha   90.00
_cell.angle_beta   90.00
_cell.angle_gamma   90.00
#
_symmetry.space_group_name_H-M   'P 1'
#
loop_
_entity.id
_entity.type
_entity.pdbx_description
1 polymer ?
#
loop_
_entity_poly.entity_id
_entity_poly.type
_entity_poly.pdbx_seq_one_letter_code
_entity_poly.pdbx_strand_id
1 'polypeptide(L)' 'MNRNRFEGKVALVTGAGSPRGIGRATALALAREGAKVTIT' A
#
# COMPACT_ATOMS: atom_id res chain seq x y z
N MET A 1 13.34 -5.88 15.89
CA MET A 1 13.04 -4.94 14.78
C MET A 1 11.55 -4.99 14.52
N ASN A 2 10.85 -3.86 14.64
CA ASN A 2 9.38 -3.80 14.50
C ASN A 2 8.98 -4.26 13.11
N ARG A 3 8.17 -5.33 13.02
CA ARG A 3 7.93 -6.06 11.76
C ARG A 3 7.02 -5.34 10.77
N ASN A 4 6.26 -4.32 11.19
CA ASN A 4 5.28 -3.63 10.34
C ASN A 4 5.39 -2.12 10.53
N ARG A 5 6.10 -1.44 9.63
CA ARG A 5 6.38 0.01 9.70
C ARG A 5 5.11 0.86 9.68
N PHE A 6 4.05 0.38 9.06
CA PHE A 6 2.80 1.10 8.85
C PHE A 6 1.59 0.49 9.55
N GLU A 7 1.82 -0.35 10.57
CA GLU A 7 0.76 -0.93 11.39
C GLU A 7 -0.17 0.16 11.95
N GLY A 8 -1.48 -0.05 11.82
CA GLY A 8 -2.51 0.89 12.28
C GLY A 8 -2.62 2.20 11.48
N LYS A 9 -1.90 2.35 10.36
CA LYS A 9 -2.02 3.52 9.48
C LYS A 9 -2.95 3.24 8.30
N VAL A 10 -3.51 4.32 7.74
CA VAL A 10 -4.31 4.29 6.50
C VAL A 10 -3.51 4.94 5.38
N ALA A 11 -3.51 4.34 4.20
CA ALA A 11 -2.84 4.87 3.00
C ALA A 11 -3.82 4.94 1.82
N LEU A 12 -3.86 6.11 1.17
CA LEU A 12 -4.53 6.33 -0.12
C LEU A 12 -3.47 6.26 -1.23
N VAL A 13 -3.63 5.36 -2.19
CA VAL A 13 -2.73 5.23 -3.34
C VAL A 13 -3.49 5.51 -4.63
N THR A 14 -3.11 6.57 -5.34
CA THR A 14 -3.70 6.95 -6.63
C THR A 14 -2.93 6.31 -7.79
N GLY A 15 -3.56 6.21 -8.96
CA GLY A 15 -2.93 5.66 -10.17
C GLY A 15 -2.63 4.16 -10.07
N ALA A 16 -3.39 3.41 -9.26
CA ALA A 16 -3.15 2.00 -9.00
C ALA A 16 -3.95 1.03 -9.90
N GLY A 17 -4.70 1.56 -10.88
CA GLY A 17 -5.54 0.76 -11.78
C GLY A 17 -4.80 -0.11 -12.80
N SER A 18 -3.53 0.18 -13.10
CA SER A 18 -2.76 -0.64 -14.05
C SER A 18 -2.26 -1.94 -13.40
N PRO A 19 -2.56 -3.12 -13.97
CA PRO A 19 -2.12 -4.41 -13.42
C PRO A 19 -0.60 -4.57 -13.32
N ARG A 20 0.17 -3.84 -14.13
CA ARG A 20 1.65 -3.84 -14.13
C ARG A 20 2.24 -2.50 -13.69
N GLY A 21 1.41 -1.62 -13.13
CA GLY A 21 1.81 -0.25 -12.76
C GLY A 21 2.45 -0.13 -11.39
N ILE A 22 3.20 0.96 -11.20
CA ILE A 22 3.84 1.29 -9.93
C ILE A 22 2.83 1.53 -8.81
N GLY A 23 1.66 2.11 -9.09
CA GLY A 23 0.62 2.35 -8.08
C GLY A 23 0.15 1.05 -7.42
N ARG A 24 -0.07 0.00 -8.22
CA ARG A 24 -0.40 -1.34 -7.71
C ARG A 24 0.73 -1.92 -6.85
N ALA A 25 1.98 -1.80 -7.32
CA ALA A 25 3.14 -2.30 -6.58
C ALA A 25 3.29 -1.59 -5.22
N THR A 26 3.12 -0.27 -5.19
CA THR A 26 3.15 0.57 -3.99
C THR A 26 2.04 0.18 -3.01
N ALA A 27 0.80 0.04 -3.48
CA ALA A 27 -0.32 -0.37 -2.63
C ALA A 27 -0.06 -1.73 -1.95
N LEU A 28 0.49 -2.69 -2.69
CA LEU A 28 0.85 -4.01 -2.15
C LEU A 28 2.01 -3.96 -1.15
N ALA A 29 3.00 -3.09 -1.39
CA ALA A 29 4.11 -2.90 -0.44
C ALA A 29 3.61 -2.31 0.89
N LEU A 30 2.78 -1.27 0.86
CA LEU A 30 2.23 -0.64 2.06
C LEU A 30 1.32 -1.59 2.84
N ALA A 31 0.48 -2.37 2.15
CA ALA A 31 -0.37 -3.38 2.79
C ALA A 31 0.46 -4.46 3.50
N ARG A 32 1.56 -4.92 2.89
CA ARG A 32 2.49 -5.89 3.51
C ARG A 32 3.17 -5.36 4.78
N GLU A 33 3.33 -4.05 4.88
CA GLU A 33 3.89 -3.38 6.06
C GLU A 33 2.82 -2.96 7.09
N GLY A 34 1.57 -3.43 6.96
CA GLY A 34 0.50 -3.30 7.96
C GLY A 34 -0.47 -2.13 7.72
N ALA A 35 -0.37 -1.41 6.61
CA ALA A 35 -1.30 -0.34 6.30
C ALA A 35 -2.67 -0.86 5.84
N LYS A 36 -3.76 -0.19 6.25
CA LYS A 36 -5.05 -0.27 5.56
C LYS A 36 -5.00 0.60 4.30
N VAL A 37 -5.09 -0.03 3.13
CA VAL A 37 -4.91 0.66 1.85
C VAL A 37 -6.24 0.81 1.11
N THR A 38 -6.47 2.01 0.56
CA THR A 38 -7.51 2.28 -0.44
C THR A 38 -6.86 2.79 -1.73
N ILE A 39 -7.47 2.52 -2.88
CA ILE A 39 -6.89 2.83 -4.19
C ILE A 39 -7.85 3.60 -5.10
N THR A 40 -7.28 4.38 -6.03
CA THR A 40 -7.97 5.05 -7.15
C THR A 40 -7.10 5.02 -8.40
#